data_AF-A0A7Y5V9U2-F1
#
_entry.id   AF-A0A7Y5V9U2-F1
#
_cell.length_a   1.000
_cell.length_b   1.000
_cell.length_c   1.000
_cell.angle_alpha   90.00
_cell.angle_beta   90.00
_cell.angle_gamma   90.00
#
_symmetry.space_group_name_H-M   'P 1'
#
loop_
_entity.id
_entity.type
_entity.pdbx_description
1 polymer ?
#
loop_
_entity_poly.entity_id
_entity_poly.type
_entity_poly.pdbx_seq_one_letter_code
_entity_poly.pdbx_strand_id
1 'polypeptide(L)' 'MTTSTAEQADRERRLRPRFRALIDEMMEQIRRVAREGDWNGDSRARAEADLERIMSQVRRAAMHRGADE' A
#
# COMPACT_ATOMS: atom_id res chain seq x y z
N MET A 1 24.02 -9.58 -15.82
CA MET A 1 23.18 -8.51 -16.38
C MET A 1 23.08 -7.42 -15.32
N THR A 2 23.89 -6.37 -15.41
CA THR A 2 23.87 -5.24 -14.47
C THR A 2 22.85 -4.22 -14.96
N THR A 3 21.59 -4.33 -14.53
CA THR A 3 20.61 -3.26 -14.72
C THR A 3 21.17 -1.98 -14.12
N SER A 4 21.29 -0.97 -14.96
CA SER A 4 22.07 0.24 -14.68
C SER A 4 21.39 1.01 -13.55
N THR A 5 22.13 1.46 -12.53
CA THR A 5 21.62 2.20 -11.36
C THR A 5 20.73 3.40 -11.77
N ALA A 6 20.95 3.95 -12.97
CA ALA A 6 20.13 4.99 -13.58
C ALA A 6 18.71 4.53 -13.97
N GLU A 7 18.55 3.31 -14.48
CA GLU A 7 17.23 2.74 -14.81
C GLU A 7 16.43 2.43 -13.53
N GLN A 8 17.12 2.02 -12.46
CA GLN A 8 16.50 1.79 -11.15
C GLN A 8 16.04 3.10 -10.51
N ALA A 9 16.85 4.16 -10.58
CA ALA A 9 16.49 5.51 -10.11
C ALA A 9 15.36 6.15 -10.93
N ASP A 10 15.33 5.92 -12.26
CA ASP A 10 14.26 6.40 -13.13
C ASP A 10 12.95 5.65 -12.89
N ARG A 11 13.01 4.34 -12.66
CA ARG A 11 11.86 3.52 -12.25
C ARG A 11 11.33 3.98 -10.89
N GLU A 12 12.19 4.25 -9.91
CA GLU A 12 11.79 4.82 -8.62
C GLU A 12 11.17 6.22 -8.75
N ARG A 13 11.73 7.09 -9.60
CA ARG A 13 11.15 8.41 -9.89
C ARG A 13 9.76 8.32 -10.51
N ARG A 14 9.54 7.39 -11.45
CA ARG A 14 8.23 7.14 -12.08
C ARG A 14 7.23 6.46 -11.13
N LEU A 15 7.73 5.65 -10.19
CA LEU A 15 6.90 4.99 -9.19
C LEU A 15 6.44 5.95 -8.09
N ARG A 16 7.21 7.00 -7.77
CA ARG A 16 6.85 8.00 -6.74
C ARG A 16 5.48 8.67 -6.96
N PRO A 17 5.13 9.18 -8.17
CA PRO A 17 3.80 9.71 -8.45
C PRO A 17 2.69 8.67 -8.32
N ARG A 18 2.94 7.44 -8.79
CA ARG A 18 1.97 6.34 -8.73
C ARG A 18 1.74 5.88 -7.28
N PHE A 19 2.80 5.75 -6.49
CA PHE A 19 2.70 5.48 -5.06
C PHE A 19 1.98 6.61 -4.33
N ARG A 20 2.26 7.87 -4.69
CA ARG A 20 1.57 9.02 -4.09
C ARG A 20 0.08 9.01 -4.39
N ALA A 21 -0.31 8.72 -5.63
CA ALA A 21 -1.72 8.54 -5.99
C ALA A 21 -2.41 7.42 -5.20
N LEU A 22 -1.74 6.28 -5.03
CA LEU A 22 -2.26 5.16 -4.22
C LEU A 22 -2.37 5.51 -2.72
N ILE A 23 -1.41 6.28 -2.19
CA ILE A 23 -1.44 6.77 -0.80
C ILE A 23 -2.56 7.79 -0.63
N ASP A 24 -2.74 8.70 -1.59
CA ASP A 24 -3.80 9.72 -1.56
C ASP A 24 -5.19 9.05 -1.60
N GLU A 25 -5.38 8.04 -2.46
CA GLU A 25 -6.60 7.22 -2.53
C GLU A 25 -6.87 6.47 -1.22
N MET A 26 -5.83 5.86 -0.63
CA MET A 26 -5.94 5.20 0.68
C MET A 26 -6.35 6.19 1.78
N MET A 27 -5.74 7.38 1.81
CA MET A 27 -6.06 8.41 2.79
C MET A 27 -7.46 9.01 2.60
N GLU A 28 -7.93 9.12 1.37
CA GLU A 28 -9.30 9.54 1.06
C GLU A 28 -10.31 8.51 1.54
N GLN A 29 -10.05 7.23 1.31
CA GLN A 29 -10.90 6.14 1.78
C GLN A 29 -10.97 6.09 3.30
N ILE A 30 -9.84 6.24 4.00
CA ILE A 30 -9.81 6.35 5.47
C ILE A 30 -10.64 7.54 5.95
N ARG A 31 -10.48 8.73 5.35
CA ARG A 31 -11.26 9.92 5.73
C ARG A 31 -12.74 9.78 5.42
N ARG A 32 -13.12 9.03 4.38
CA ARG A 32 -14.52 8.74 4.06
C ARG A 32 -15.13 7.85 5.13
N VAL A 33 -14.48 6.73 5.46
CA VAL A 33 -14.96 5.79 6.48
C VAL A 33 -14.93 6.42 7.88
N ALA A 34 -13.96 7.29 8.18
CA ALA A 34 -13.92 8.05 9.44
C ALA A 34 -15.06 9.07 9.56
N ARG A 35 -15.59 9.57 8.43
CA ARG A 35 -16.74 10.51 8.41
C ARG A 35 -18.09 9.83 8.56
N GLU A 36 -18.18 8.52 8.40
CA GLU A 36 -19.44 7.75 8.55
C GLU A 36 -19.92 7.65 10.01
N GLY A 37 -19.17 8.21 10.98
CA GLY A 37 -19.65 8.57 12.32
C GLY A 37 -19.85 7.41 13.30
N ASP A 38 -20.45 6.32 12.84
CA ASP A 38 -20.81 5.16 13.66
C ASP A 38 -20.05 3.92 13.19
N TRP A 39 -18.81 3.79 13.68
CA TRP A 39 -18.11 2.52 13.64
C TRP A 39 -18.78 1.58 14.65
N ASN A 40 -19.82 0.86 14.21
CA ASN A 40 -20.29 -0.28 14.97
C ASN A 40 -19.16 -1.35 15.03
N GLY A 41 -19.21 -2.23 16.03
CA GLY A 41 -18.15 -3.22 16.26
C GLY A 41 -17.86 -4.11 15.05
N ASP A 42 -18.88 -4.40 14.24
CA ASP A 42 -18.75 -5.22 13.04
C ASP A 42 -18.03 -4.49 11.90
N SER A 43 -18.33 -3.22 11.66
CA SER A 43 -17.64 -2.38 10.67
C SER A 43 -16.17 -2.23 11.03
N ARG A 44 -15.86 -2.11 12.33
CA ARG A 44 -14.49 -2.08 12.85
C ARG A 44 -13.76 -3.40 12.61
N ALA A 45 -14.37 -4.51 12.99
CA ALA A 45 -13.78 -5.84 12.81
C ALA A 45 -13.51 -6.15 11.33
N ARG A 46 -14.42 -5.74 10.43
CA ARG A 46 -14.22 -5.90 8.97
C ARG A 46 -13.06 -5.06 8.45
N ALA A 47 -12.96 -3.79 8.85
CA ALA A 47 -11.87 -2.93 8.45
C ALA A 47 -10.50 -3.44 8.97
N GLU A 48 -10.46 -3.95 10.20
CA GLU A 48 -9.25 -4.55 10.79
C GLU A 48 -8.84 -5.83 10.04
N ALA A 49 -9.80 -6.69 9.69
CA ALA A 49 -9.54 -7.90 8.88
C ALA A 49 -9.02 -7.56 7.47
N ASP A 50 -9.59 -6.54 6.83
CA ASP A 50 -9.12 -6.08 5.52
C ASP A 50 -7.72 -5.48 5.58
N LEU A 51 -7.42 -4.71 6.64
CA LEU A 51 -6.09 -4.16 6.87
C LEU A 51 -5.05 -5.28 7.04
N GLU A 52 -5.34 -6.30 7.84
CA GLU A 52 -4.43 -7.44 8.05
C GLU A 52 -4.19 -8.20 6.73
N ARG A 53 -5.23 -8.40 5.92
CA ARG A 53 -5.12 -9.03 4.60
C ARG A 53 -4.21 -8.24 3.66
N ILE A 54 -4.32 -6.91 3.65
CA ILE A 54 -3.47 -6.04 2.83
C ILE A 54 -2.03 -6.09 3.34
N MET A 55 -1.82 -5.97 4.65
CA MET A 55 -0.48 -6.02 5.25
C MET A 55 0.22 -7.36 5.02
N SER A 56 -0.52 -8.46 5.06
CA SER A 56 0.00 -9.79 4.71
C SER A 56 0.50 -9.85 3.27
N GLN A 57 -0.24 -9.28 2.32
CA GLN A 57 0.19 -9.19 0.91
C GLN A 57 1.44 -8.33 0.75
N VAL A 58 1.51 -7.20 1.46
CA VAL A 58 2.69 -6.32 1.46
C VAL A 58 3.92 -7.06 2.00
N ARG A 59 3.80 -7.78 3.12
CA ARG A 59 4.88 -8.59 3.69
C ARG A 59 5.37 -9.64 2.70
N ARG A 60 4.46 -10.35 2.03
CA ARG A 60 4.81 -11.36 1.02
C ARG A 60 5.52 -10.76 -0.19
N ALA A 61 5.04 -9.62 -0.68
CA ALA A 61 5.67 -8.92 -1.80
C ALA A 61 7.07 -8.38 -1.43
N ALA A 62 7.25 -7.89 -0.20
CA ALA A 62 8.54 -7.43 0.30
C ALA A 62 9.54 -8.59 0.46
N MET A 63 9.09 -9.74 0.97
CA MET A 63 9.92 -10.94 1.08
C MET A 63 10.32 -11.51 -0.28
N HIS A 64 9.41 -11.52 -1.26
CA HIS A 64 9.75 -11.92 -2.63
C HIS A 64 10.73 -10.95 -3.30
N ARG A 65 10.60 -9.64 -3.06
CA ARG A 65 11.53 -8.65 -3.61
C ARG A 65 12.94 -8.77 -3.04
N GLY A 66 13.08 -9.15 -1.76
CA GLY A 66 14.38 -9.38 -1.13
C GLY A 66 15.09 -10.69 -1.53
N ALA A 67 14.43 -11.56 -2.29
CA ALA A 67 15.01 -12.80 -2.84
C ALA A 67 15.45 -12.64 -4.31
N ASP A 68 15.09 -11.53 -4.95
CA ASP A 68 15.43 -11.16 -6.33
C ASP A 68 16.53 -10.05 -6.40
N GLU A 69 17.12 -9.68 -5.25
CA GLU A 69 18.33 -8.82 -5.15
C GLU A 69 19.60 -9.63 -4.85
#